data_AF-A0A2I0QMX6-F1
#
_entry.id   AF-A0A2I0QMX6-F1
#
_cell.length_a   1.000
_cell.length_b   1.000
_cell.length_c   1.000
_cell.angle_alpha   90.00
_cell.angle_beta   90.00
_cell.angle_gamma   90.00
#
_symmetry.space_group_name_H-M   'P 1'
#
loop_
_entity.id
_entity.type
_entity.pdbx_description
1 polymer ?
#
loop_
_entity_poly.entity_id
_entity_poly.type
_entity_poly.pdbx_seq_one_letter_code
_entity_poly.pdbx_strand_id
1 'polypeptide(L)'
;MKMKTKIMAIAPSDGWAFIVKEDEIFLLRPPYISSNQIEVSEKDVENAIHLHGFEECDTICDSISEVVKFLKEKYVESMKKQSAGLPSSEELRELLKYANDEVLLQYLKKADEELIPDGKLNAAKSIALDIMKIEKVRTNREMYDLAVNILQKCKHEEEKTKELAIGISKSKESLRDRFTYAVNKYAEEPINHIINSIYKKGQLFPLGY
;
A
#
# COMPACT_ATOMS: atom_id res chain seq x y z
N MET A 1 -35.88 12.12 -14.41
CA MET A 1 -35.31 12.71 -13.18
C MET A 1 -34.02 11.97 -12.87
N LYS A 2 -32.89 12.68 -12.67
CA LYS A 2 -31.69 12.04 -12.12
C LYS A 2 -31.95 11.76 -10.64
N MET A 3 -31.76 10.52 -10.21
CA MET A 3 -31.87 10.15 -8.80
C MET A 3 -30.65 10.70 -8.06
N LYS A 4 -30.88 11.56 -7.07
CA LYS A 4 -29.83 12.10 -6.22
C LYS A 4 -29.56 11.14 -5.07
N THR A 5 -28.29 10.98 -4.71
CA THR A 5 -27.84 10.16 -3.61
C THR A 5 -27.18 11.07 -2.57
N LYS A 6 -27.70 11.08 -1.35
CA LYS A 6 -27.10 11.85 -0.24
C LYS A 6 -26.15 10.94 0.52
N ILE A 7 -24.93 11.39 0.80
CA ILE A 7 -24.03 10.75 1.75
C ILE A 7 -24.38 11.28 3.13
N MET A 8 -24.52 10.41 4.13
CA MET A 8 -24.85 10.73 5.53
C MET A 8 -23.62 10.68 6.43
N ALA A 9 -22.77 9.67 6.22
CA ALA A 9 -21.55 9.48 6.98
C ALA A 9 -20.54 8.69 6.17
N ILE A 10 -19.26 8.89 6.45
CA ILE A 10 -18.15 8.21 5.77
C ILE A 10 -17.12 7.70 6.78
N ALA A 11 -16.47 6.59 6.46
CA ALA A 11 -15.22 6.17 7.09
C ALA A 11 -14.11 6.27 6.04
N PRO A 12 -13.40 7.41 5.96
CA PRO A 12 -12.44 7.66 4.89
C PRO A 12 -11.28 6.67 4.86
N SER A 13 -10.89 6.08 6.00
CA SER A 13 -9.84 5.07 6.12
C SER A 13 -10.22 3.74 5.48
N ASP A 14 -11.48 3.34 5.65
CA ASP A 14 -12.00 2.03 5.25
C ASP A 14 -12.71 2.08 3.89
N GLY A 15 -12.99 3.30 3.42
CA GLY A 15 -13.72 3.55 2.19
C GLY A 15 -15.21 3.22 2.31
N TRP A 16 -15.78 3.24 3.51
CA TRP A 16 -17.20 2.95 3.75
C TRP A 16 -18.03 4.23 3.76
N ALA A 17 -19.31 4.12 3.42
CA ALA A 17 -20.23 5.24 3.50
C ALA A 17 -21.66 4.79 3.76
N PHE A 18 -22.40 5.61 4.50
CA PHE A 18 -23.86 5.53 4.59
C PHE A 18 -24.45 6.50 3.57
N ILE A 19 -25.34 6.01 2.73
CA ILE A 19 -25.99 6.81 1.68
C ILE A 19 -27.51 6.68 1.74
N VAL A 20 -28.23 7.75 1.41
CA VAL A 20 -29.67 7.75 1.19
C VAL A 20 -29.94 7.73 -0.31
N LYS A 21 -30.72 6.75 -0.76
CA LYS A 21 -31.19 6.60 -2.13
C LYS A 21 -32.64 6.16 -2.09
N GLU A 22 -33.53 6.90 -2.75
CA GLU A 22 -34.97 6.56 -2.81
C GLU A 22 -35.61 6.40 -1.42
N ASP A 23 -35.24 7.29 -0.48
CA ASP A 23 -35.69 7.29 0.93
C ASP A 23 -35.24 6.07 1.76
N GLU A 24 -34.38 5.21 1.22
CA GLU A 24 -33.75 4.09 1.92
C GLU A 24 -32.28 4.38 2.21
N ILE A 25 -31.78 3.90 3.35
CA ILE A 25 -30.39 4.08 3.77
C ILE A 25 -29.61 2.80 3.47
N PHE A 26 -28.48 2.95 2.80
CA PHE A 26 -27.58 1.86 2.46
C PHE A 26 -26.19 2.10 3.02
N LEU A 27 -25.59 1.04 3.56
CA LEU A 27 -24.16 0.96 3.77
C LEU A 27 -23.49 0.52 2.46
N LEU A 28 -22.60 1.37 1.97
CA LEU A 28 -21.75 1.14 0.83
C LEU A 28 -20.33 0.81 1.31
N ARG A 29 -19.82 -0.36 0.91
CA ARG A 29 -18.47 -0.84 1.26
C ARG A 29 -17.74 -1.41 0.05
N PRO A 30 -16.39 -1.38 0.02
CA PRO A 30 -15.62 -2.08 -0.99
C PRO A 30 -15.86 -3.60 -0.93
N PRO A 31 -15.90 -4.30 -2.09
CA PRO A 31 -15.94 -3.75 -3.44
C PRO A 31 -17.31 -3.12 -3.74
N TYR A 32 -17.32 -1.94 -4.37
CA TYR A 32 -18.52 -1.12 -4.63
C TYR A 32 -19.40 -1.68 -5.76
N ILE A 33 -19.85 -2.91 -5.60
CA ILE A 33 -20.79 -3.59 -6.49
C ILE A 33 -22.21 -3.47 -5.92
N SER A 34 -23.23 -3.39 -6.79
CA SER A 34 -24.61 -3.18 -6.36
C SER A 34 -25.13 -4.26 -5.41
N SER A 35 -24.61 -5.49 -5.51
CA SER A 35 -24.93 -6.60 -4.61
C SER A 35 -24.38 -6.45 -3.18
N ASN A 36 -23.50 -5.46 -2.94
CA ASN A 36 -22.89 -5.21 -1.63
C ASN A 36 -23.55 -4.05 -0.87
N GLN A 37 -24.66 -3.50 -1.39
CA GLN A 37 -25.46 -2.52 -0.67
C GLN A 37 -26.26 -3.24 0.41
N ILE A 38 -26.05 -2.84 1.65
CA ILE A 38 -26.79 -3.37 2.80
C ILE A 38 -27.73 -2.28 3.27
N GLU A 39 -29.03 -2.55 3.26
CA GLU A 39 -30.01 -1.64 3.85
C GLU A 39 -29.81 -1.58 5.37
N VAL A 40 -29.85 -0.36 5.91
CA VAL A 40 -29.58 -0.08 7.32
C VAL A 40 -30.54 0.98 7.85
N SER A 41 -30.64 1.10 9.17
CA SER A 41 -31.48 2.10 9.82
C SER A 41 -30.72 3.39 10.15
N GLU A 42 -31.44 4.49 10.42
CA GLU A 42 -30.84 5.73 10.92
C GLU A 42 -30.05 5.49 12.22
N LYS A 43 -30.53 4.60 13.08
CA LYS A 43 -29.86 4.21 14.33
C LYS A 43 -28.48 3.60 14.08
N ASP A 44 -28.32 2.87 12.98
CA ASP A 44 -27.02 2.30 12.61
C ASP A 44 -26.04 3.38 12.17
N VAL A 45 -26.53 4.44 11.50
CA VAL A 45 -25.73 5.62 11.13
C VAL A 45 -25.27 6.36 12.38
N GLU A 46 -26.17 6.64 13.32
CA GLU A 46 -25.84 7.30 14.59
C GLU A 46 -24.80 6.51 15.39
N ASN A 47 -24.99 5.19 15.50
CA ASN A 47 -24.03 4.32 16.17
C ASN A 47 -22.68 4.32 15.46
N ALA A 48 -22.66 4.32 14.13
CA ALA A 48 -21.42 4.37 13.36
C ALA A 48 -20.64 5.67 13.61
N ILE A 49 -21.33 6.81 13.70
CA ILE A 49 -20.71 8.11 13.99
C ILE A 49 -20.18 8.13 15.43
N HIS A 50 -21.01 7.77 16.42
CA HIS A 50 -20.66 7.93 17.83
C HIS A 50 -19.73 6.84 18.39
N LEU A 51 -19.88 5.60 17.94
CA LEU A 51 -19.14 4.45 18.50
C LEU A 51 -17.98 3.99 17.62
N HIS A 52 -18.09 4.20 16.30
CA HIS A 52 -17.13 3.66 15.33
C HIS A 52 -16.33 4.74 14.60
N GLY A 53 -16.52 6.02 14.96
CA GLY A 53 -15.70 7.12 14.46
C GLY A 53 -15.95 7.49 13.01
N PHE A 54 -17.15 7.20 12.47
CA PHE A 54 -17.54 7.72 11.16
C PHE A 54 -17.64 9.25 11.20
N GLU A 55 -17.22 9.89 10.10
CA GLU A 55 -17.35 11.32 9.90
C GLU A 55 -18.73 11.62 9.29
N GLU A 56 -19.51 12.49 9.95
CA GLU A 56 -20.75 13.01 9.39
C GLU A 56 -20.50 13.77 8.08
N CYS A 57 -21.36 13.55 7.09
CA CYS A 57 -21.23 14.12 5.77
C CYS A 57 -22.63 14.43 5.22
N ASP A 58 -22.81 15.57 4.55
CA ASP A 58 -24.09 15.97 3.94
C ASP A 58 -23.96 16.16 2.41
N THR A 59 -23.00 15.49 1.79
CA THR A 59 -22.70 15.66 0.36
C THR A 59 -23.77 14.98 -0.50
N ILE A 60 -24.26 15.68 -1.53
CA ILE A 60 -25.23 15.13 -2.49
C ILE A 60 -24.52 14.85 -3.81
N CYS A 61 -24.71 13.65 -4.35
CA CYS A 61 -24.16 13.19 -5.62
C CYS A 61 -25.29 12.83 -6.59
N ASP A 62 -25.04 12.94 -7.90
CA ASP A 62 -26.00 12.58 -8.95
C ASP A 62 -26.02 11.08 -9.25
N SER A 63 -25.06 10.31 -8.73
CA SER A 63 -24.97 8.87 -8.94
C SER A 63 -24.10 8.16 -7.90
N ILE A 64 -24.26 6.84 -7.78
CA ILE A 64 -23.36 5.99 -6.98
C ILE A 64 -21.92 6.07 -7.48
N SER A 65 -21.69 6.23 -8.79
CA SER A 65 -20.34 6.40 -9.32
C SER A 65 -19.67 7.67 -8.80
N GLU A 66 -20.44 8.74 -8.58
CA GLU A 66 -19.93 9.98 -7.98
C GLU A 66 -19.67 9.81 -6.48
N VAL A 67 -20.52 9.07 -5.76
CA VAL A 67 -20.25 8.69 -4.37
C VAL A 67 -18.93 7.93 -4.27
N VAL A 68 -18.72 6.92 -5.11
CA VAL A 68 -17.47 6.13 -5.12
C VAL A 68 -16.26 7.02 -5.45
N LYS A 69 -16.40 7.96 -6.39
CA LYS A 69 -15.35 8.92 -6.71
C LYS A 69 -15.04 9.81 -5.49
N PHE A 70 -16.07 10.33 -4.82
CA PHE A 70 -15.93 11.12 -3.61
C PHE A 70 -15.23 10.34 -2.49
N LEU A 71 -15.59 9.07 -2.27
CA LEU A 71 -14.94 8.22 -1.27
C LEU A 71 -13.48 7.95 -1.60
N LYS A 72 -13.14 7.73 -2.88
CA LYS A 72 -11.74 7.58 -3.31
C LYS A 72 -10.95 8.86 -3.09
N GLU A 73 -11.53 10.02 -3.38
CA GLU A 73 -10.90 11.31 -3.12
C GLU A 73 -10.69 11.54 -1.63
N LYS A 74 -11.69 11.25 -0.79
CA LYS A 74 -11.60 11.33 0.67
C LYS A 74 -10.58 10.35 1.26
N TYR A 75 -10.49 9.14 0.71
CA TYR A 75 -9.45 8.18 1.06
C TYR A 75 -8.06 8.71 0.70
N VAL A 76 -7.88 9.29 -0.49
CA VAL A 76 -6.59 9.88 -0.88
C VAL A 76 -6.27 11.11 0.00
N GLU A 77 -7.26 11.93 0.36
CA GLU A 77 -7.09 13.05 1.29
C GLU A 77 -6.76 12.59 2.70
N SER A 78 -7.43 11.57 3.22
CA SER A 78 -7.16 10.99 4.54
C SER A 78 -5.77 10.37 4.55
N MET A 79 -5.41 9.63 3.50
CA MET A 79 -4.07 9.11 3.31
C MET A 79 -3.04 10.23 3.20
N LYS A 80 -3.31 11.37 2.54
CA LYS A 80 -2.38 12.52 2.48
C LYS A 80 -2.25 13.24 3.83
N LYS A 81 -3.35 13.40 4.58
CA LYS A 81 -3.33 13.93 5.95
C LYS A 81 -2.57 12.99 6.89
N GLN A 82 -2.74 11.69 6.73
CA GLN A 82 -1.95 10.66 7.42
C GLN A 82 -0.53 10.54 6.87
N SER A 83 -0.25 10.91 5.62
CA SER A 83 1.11 10.99 5.05
C SER A 83 1.91 12.16 5.62
N ALA A 84 1.23 13.15 6.20
CA ALA A 84 1.87 14.19 7.01
C ALA A 84 2.24 13.70 8.42
N GLY A 85 1.94 12.43 8.75
CA GLY A 85 2.25 11.80 10.02
C GLY A 85 2.19 10.28 9.92
N LEU A 86 2.83 9.68 8.90
CA LEU A 86 3.33 8.32 9.13
C LEU A 86 4.24 8.47 10.34
N PRO A 87 4.08 7.65 11.39
CA PRO A 87 5.00 7.68 12.50
C PRO A 87 6.39 7.64 11.89
N SER A 88 7.20 8.64 12.21
CA SER A 88 8.62 8.58 11.90
C SER A 88 9.15 7.20 12.34
N SER A 89 10.23 6.71 11.72
CA SER A 89 10.87 5.46 12.19
C SER A 89 11.14 5.49 13.71
N GLU A 90 11.28 6.68 14.28
CA GLU A 90 11.30 6.95 15.71
C GLU A 90 9.98 6.68 16.44
N GLU A 91 8.86 7.26 16.01
CA GLU A 91 7.54 7.04 16.63
C GLU A 91 7.05 5.60 16.47
N LEU A 92 7.27 4.98 15.31
CA LEU A 92 6.95 3.57 15.11
C LEU A 92 7.78 2.67 16.05
N ARG A 93 9.06 3.02 16.27
CA ARG A 93 9.93 2.32 17.20
C ARG A 93 9.48 2.49 18.65
N GLU A 94 9.04 3.68 19.06
CA GLU A 94 8.48 3.88 20.41
C GLU A 94 7.24 3.00 20.62
N LEU A 95 6.36 2.86 19.63
CA LEU A 95 5.21 1.96 19.71
C LEU A 95 5.63 0.48 19.81
N LEU A 96 6.63 0.07 19.01
CA LEU A 96 7.12 -1.32 19.03
C LEU A 96 7.77 -1.72 20.35
N LYS A 97 8.27 -0.79 21.17
CA LYS A 97 8.77 -1.10 22.53
C LYS A 97 7.68 -1.70 23.42
N TYR A 98 6.43 -1.31 23.22
CA TYR A 98 5.28 -1.79 24.00
C TYR A 98 4.62 -3.02 23.38
N ALA A 99 4.96 -3.38 22.14
CA ALA A 99 4.45 -4.59 21.51
C ALA A 99 4.87 -5.82 22.31
N ASN A 100 4.00 -6.82 22.44
CA ASN A 100 4.36 -8.09 23.07
C ASN A 100 5.26 -8.93 22.13
N ASP A 101 5.79 -10.04 22.64
CA ASP A 101 6.73 -10.88 21.91
C ASP A 101 6.12 -11.53 20.67
N GLU A 102 4.84 -11.91 20.75
CA GLU A 102 4.08 -12.50 19.65
C GLU A 102 3.93 -11.52 18.48
N VAL A 103 3.61 -10.26 18.76
CA VAL A 103 3.46 -9.20 17.76
C VAL A 103 4.80 -8.92 17.07
N LEU A 104 5.89 -8.83 17.83
CA LEU A 104 7.22 -8.63 17.25
C LEU A 104 7.65 -9.79 16.35
N LEU A 105 7.38 -11.02 16.78
CA LEU A 105 7.63 -12.21 15.98
C LEU A 105 6.79 -12.19 14.69
N GLN A 106 5.52 -11.79 14.77
CA GLN A 106 4.64 -11.69 13.61
C GLN A 106 5.16 -10.67 12.59
N TYR A 107 5.67 -9.52 13.05
CA TYR A 107 6.29 -8.54 12.15
C TYR A 107 7.54 -9.09 11.45
N LEU A 108 8.39 -9.82 12.17
CA LEU A 108 9.56 -10.48 11.57
C LEU A 108 9.13 -11.55 10.55
N LYS A 109 8.15 -12.39 10.89
CA LYS A 109 7.60 -13.40 9.97
C LYS A 109 7.02 -12.76 8.71
N LYS A 110 6.23 -11.69 8.85
CA LYS A 110 5.69 -10.95 7.71
C LYS A 110 6.79 -10.35 6.83
N ALA A 111 7.87 -9.85 7.43
CA ALA A 111 9.01 -9.38 6.67
C ALA A 111 9.67 -10.50 5.86
N ASP A 112 9.77 -11.71 6.42
CA ASP A 112 10.39 -12.87 5.76
C ASP A 112 9.49 -13.52 4.69
N GLU A 113 8.22 -13.74 5.02
CA GLU A 113 7.28 -14.57 4.26
C GLU A 113 6.48 -13.75 3.23
N GLU A 114 6.33 -12.44 3.42
CA GLU A 114 5.55 -11.58 2.51
C GLU A 114 6.42 -10.50 1.85
N LEU A 115 7.13 -9.69 2.65
CA LEU A 115 7.80 -8.49 2.11
C LEU A 115 9.01 -8.84 1.22
N ILE A 116 9.82 -9.82 1.60
CA ILE A 116 10.95 -10.26 0.77
C ILE A 116 10.45 -10.85 -0.56
N PRO A 117 9.53 -11.83 -0.57
CA PRO A 117 8.97 -12.37 -1.82
C PRO A 117 8.33 -11.32 -2.73
N ASP A 118 7.69 -10.30 -2.15
CA ASP A 118 7.10 -9.17 -2.88
C ASP A 118 8.14 -8.17 -3.43
N GLY A 119 9.45 -8.39 -3.19
CA GLY A 119 10.51 -7.47 -3.59
C GLY A 119 10.56 -6.18 -2.76
N LYS A 120 9.83 -6.10 -1.64
CA LYS A 120 9.78 -4.95 -0.73
C LYS A 120 10.96 -4.96 0.26
N LEU A 121 12.17 -5.12 -0.26
CA LEU A 121 13.39 -5.36 0.54
C LEU A 121 13.70 -4.23 1.53
N ASN A 122 13.47 -2.97 1.16
CA ASN A 122 13.70 -1.83 2.05
C ASN A 122 12.77 -1.84 3.28
N ALA A 123 11.51 -2.23 3.09
CA ALA A 123 10.55 -2.32 4.20
C ALA A 123 10.91 -3.48 5.14
N ALA A 124 11.24 -4.65 4.58
CA ALA A 124 11.72 -5.80 5.35
C ALA A 124 12.97 -5.46 6.20
N LYS A 125 13.95 -4.78 5.60
CA LYS A 125 15.15 -4.29 6.31
C LYS A 125 14.82 -3.32 7.43
N SER A 126 13.93 -2.35 7.19
CA SER A 126 13.55 -1.37 8.20
C SER A 126 12.93 -2.05 9.41
N ILE A 127 12.01 -2.99 9.18
CA ILE A 127 11.35 -3.76 10.26
C ILE A 127 12.39 -4.53 11.06
N ALA A 128 13.27 -5.30 10.40
CA ALA A 128 14.30 -6.07 11.10
C ALA A 128 15.24 -5.16 11.93
N LEU A 129 15.72 -4.06 11.35
CA LEU A 129 16.61 -3.13 12.05
C LEU A 129 15.94 -2.44 13.24
N ASP A 130 14.68 -2.03 13.10
CA ASP A 130 13.98 -1.34 14.18
C ASP A 130 13.60 -2.29 15.31
N ILE A 131 13.22 -3.54 14.99
CA ILE A 131 12.98 -4.59 15.99
C ILE A 131 14.27 -4.97 16.74
N MET A 132 15.42 -5.06 16.07
CA MET A 132 16.73 -5.34 16.71
C MET A 132 17.20 -4.24 17.69
N LYS A 133 16.63 -3.02 17.61
CA LYS A 133 16.94 -1.94 18.56
C LYS A 133 16.16 -2.08 19.87
N ILE A 134 15.15 -2.94 19.94
CA ILE A 134 14.33 -3.15 21.13
C ILE A 134 15.10 -4.03 22.12
N GLU A 135 15.20 -3.59 23.38
CA GLU A 135 16.04 -4.23 24.40
C GLU A 135 15.69 -5.72 24.63
N LYS A 136 14.41 -6.05 24.74
CA LYS A 136 13.96 -7.44 24.92
C LYS A 136 14.23 -8.35 23.71
N VAL A 137 14.34 -7.79 22.51
CA VAL A 137 14.73 -8.56 21.32
C VAL A 137 16.22 -8.85 21.34
N ARG A 138 17.05 -7.93 21.84
CA ARG A 138 18.50 -8.15 21.98
C ARG A 138 18.85 -9.29 22.93
N THR A 139 18.00 -9.53 23.92
CA THR A 139 18.17 -10.64 24.87
C THR A 139 17.47 -11.93 24.42
N ASN A 140 16.52 -11.85 23.48
CA ASN A 140 15.86 -13.00 22.86
C ASN A 140 16.62 -13.46 21.61
N ARG A 141 17.43 -14.52 21.75
CA ARG A 141 18.24 -15.07 20.65
C ARG A 141 17.41 -15.45 19.42
N GLU A 142 16.23 -16.04 19.60
CA GLU A 142 15.40 -16.51 18.49
C GLU A 142 14.96 -15.34 17.59
N MET A 143 14.43 -14.27 18.20
CA MET A 143 14.02 -13.09 17.44
C MET A 143 15.20 -12.35 16.82
N TYR A 144 16.32 -12.27 17.54
CA TYR A 144 17.52 -11.64 17.04
C TYR A 144 18.07 -12.38 15.82
N ASP A 145 18.16 -13.71 15.88
CA ASP A 145 18.63 -14.56 14.79
C ASP A 145 17.69 -14.47 13.58
N LEU A 146 16.38 -14.42 13.81
CA LEU A 146 15.39 -14.23 12.75
C LEU A 146 15.57 -12.88 12.05
N ALA A 147 15.76 -11.79 12.80
CA ALA A 147 16.00 -10.46 12.24
C ALA A 147 17.32 -10.41 11.43
N VAL A 148 18.38 -11.06 11.92
CA VAL A 148 19.65 -11.19 11.19
C VAL A 148 19.45 -11.97 9.88
N ASN A 149 18.70 -13.07 9.91
CA ASN A 149 18.40 -13.86 8.72
C ASN A 149 17.64 -13.05 7.66
N ILE A 150 16.64 -12.26 8.07
CA ILE A 150 15.90 -11.34 7.18
C ILE A 150 16.86 -10.36 6.51
N LEU A 151 17.79 -9.75 7.25
CA LEU A 151 18.78 -8.83 6.69
C LEU A 151 19.71 -9.51 5.69
N GLN A 152 20.13 -10.75 5.97
CA GLN A 152 20.96 -11.55 5.06
C GLN A 152 20.21 -11.89 3.77
N LYS A 153 18.96 -12.34 3.86
CA LYS A 153 18.10 -12.62 2.69
C LYS A 153 17.90 -11.37 1.84
N CYS A 154 17.62 -10.22 2.47
CA CYS A 154 17.48 -8.96 1.75
C CYS A 154 18.77 -8.57 1.01
N LYS A 155 19.94 -8.77 1.63
CA LYS A 155 21.24 -8.51 0.99
C LYS A 155 21.46 -9.43 -0.21
N HIS A 156 21.13 -10.72 -0.07
CA HIS A 156 21.27 -11.69 -1.14
C HIS A 156 20.38 -11.35 -2.35
N GLU A 157 19.11 -11.00 -2.12
CA GLU A 157 18.20 -10.60 -3.20
C GLU A 157 18.62 -9.28 -3.88
N GLU A 158 19.20 -8.34 -3.14
CA GLU A 158 19.79 -7.14 -3.73
C GLU A 158 20.99 -7.44 -4.63
N GLU A 159 21.88 -8.34 -4.19
CA GLU A 159 23.04 -8.78 -4.98
C GLU A 159 22.59 -9.48 -6.26
N LYS A 160 21.63 -10.40 -6.17
CA LYS A 160 21.03 -11.08 -7.31
C LYS A 160 20.37 -10.09 -8.29
N THR A 161 19.66 -9.09 -7.78
CA THR A 161 19.05 -8.04 -8.61
C THR A 161 20.11 -7.19 -9.32
N LYS A 162 21.22 -6.87 -8.64
CA LYS A 162 22.36 -6.15 -9.23
C LYS A 162 23.04 -6.99 -10.31
N GLU A 163 23.26 -8.28 -10.06
CA GLU A 163 23.85 -9.21 -11.04
C GLU A 163 22.97 -9.34 -12.29
N LEU A 164 21.65 -9.44 -12.13
CA LEU A 164 20.70 -9.43 -13.24
C LEU A 164 20.77 -8.11 -14.03
N ALA A 165 20.83 -6.97 -13.35
CA ALA A 165 20.96 -5.67 -14.00
C ALA A 165 22.30 -5.54 -14.77
N ILE A 166 23.40 -6.05 -14.22
CA ILE A 166 24.71 -6.10 -14.89
C ILE A 166 24.69 -7.08 -16.06
N GLY A 167 24.01 -8.22 -15.93
CA GLY A 167 23.84 -9.21 -17.00
C GLY A 167 23.06 -8.65 -18.19
N ILE A 168 21.98 -7.91 -17.94
CA ILE A 168 21.21 -7.22 -18.99
C ILE A 168 22.03 -6.08 -19.62
N SER A 169 22.85 -5.37 -18.82
CA SER A 169 23.76 -4.35 -19.32
C SER A 169 24.91 -4.91 -20.16
N LYS A 170 25.34 -6.16 -19.89
CA LYS A 170 26.41 -6.87 -20.63
C LYS A 170 25.89 -7.71 -21.80
N SER A 171 24.62 -8.11 -21.84
CA SER A 171 24.05 -8.72 -23.04
C SER A 171 23.98 -7.66 -24.13
N LYS A 172 24.86 -7.76 -25.12
CA LYS A 172 24.86 -6.97 -26.36
C LYS A 172 23.65 -7.31 -27.25
N GLU A 173 22.47 -7.55 -26.69
CA GLU A 173 21.26 -7.32 -27.47
C GLU A 173 21.12 -5.81 -27.53
N SER A 174 21.35 -5.24 -28.70
CA SER A 174 21.24 -3.80 -28.85
C SER A 174 19.81 -3.40 -28.46
N LEU A 175 19.61 -2.26 -27.82
CA LEU A 175 18.25 -1.73 -27.57
C LEU A 175 17.41 -1.70 -28.85
N ARG A 176 18.09 -1.63 -30.01
CA ARG A 176 17.53 -1.76 -31.35
C ARG A 176 16.85 -3.11 -31.60
N ASP A 177 17.40 -4.20 -31.06
CA ASP A 177 16.87 -5.56 -31.21
C ASP A 177 15.63 -5.76 -30.33
N ARG A 178 15.60 -5.16 -29.13
CA ARG A 178 14.47 -5.30 -28.18
C ARG A 178 13.34 -4.31 -28.40
N PHE A 179 13.66 -3.10 -28.83
CA PHE A 179 12.72 -2.00 -28.94
C PHE A 179 12.84 -1.30 -30.30
N THR A 180 12.87 -2.08 -31.38
CA THR A 180 13.06 -1.59 -32.75
C THR A 180 12.14 -0.41 -33.08
N TYR A 181 10.88 -0.50 -32.68
CA TYR A 181 9.91 0.58 -32.92
C TYR A 181 10.21 1.86 -32.11
N ALA A 182 10.62 1.72 -30.84
CA ALA A 182 10.92 2.87 -30.00
C ALA A 182 12.22 3.56 -30.44
N VAL A 183 13.26 2.80 -30.75
CA VAL A 183 14.57 3.32 -31.21
C VAL A 183 14.46 3.97 -32.59
N ASN A 184 13.54 3.53 -33.45
CA ASN A 184 13.27 4.19 -34.73
C ASN A 184 12.44 5.49 -34.59
N LYS A 185 11.69 5.65 -33.49
CA LYS A 185 10.79 6.79 -33.27
C LYS A 185 11.38 7.87 -32.35
N TYR A 186 12.28 7.48 -31.45
CA TYR A 186 12.88 8.36 -30.45
C TYR A 186 14.40 8.18 -30.42
N ALA A 187 15.14 9.24 -30.07
CA ALA A 187 16.58 9.14 -29.84
C ALA A 187 16.91 8.16 -28.71
N GLU A 188 18.10 7.56 -28.76
CA GLU A 188 18.53 6.54 -27.79
C GLU A 188 18.66 7.08 -26.35
N GLU A 189 19.06 8.35 -26.19
CA GLU A 189 19.23 8.99 -24.88
C GLU A 189 17.95 9.01 -24.02
N PRO A 190 16.79 9.49 -24.52
CA PRO A 190 15.52 9.40 -23.81
C PRO A 190 15.12 7.98 -23.40
N ILE A 191 15.36 6.99 -24.26
CA ILE A 191 15.03 5.59 -24.01
C ILE A 191 15.88 5.05 -22.87
N ASN A 192 17.19 5.30 -22.91
CA ASN A 192 18.13 4.96 -21.84
C ASN A 192 17.75 5.61 -20.51
N HIS A 193 17.35 6.89 -20.53
CA HIS A 193 16.92 7.59 -19.33
C HIS A 193 15.68 6.93 -18.70
N ILE A 194 14.68 6.57 -19.50
CA ILE A 194 13.46 5.91 -19.02
C ILE A 194 13.77 4.52 -18.45
N ILE A 195 14.53 3.70 -19.18
CA ILE A 195 14.92 2.35 -18.75
C ILE A 195 15.67 2.42 -17.40
N ASN A 196 16.65 3.31 -17.28
CA ASN A 196 17.39 3.52 -16.03
C ASN A 196 16.49 4.02 -14.89
N SER A 197 15.49 4.86 -15.20
CA SER A 197 14.53 5.34 -14.19
C SER A 197 13.61 4.23 -13.67
N ILE A 198 13.25 3.27 -14.52
CA ILE A 198 12.42 2.10 -14.18
C ILE A 198 13.23 1.12 -13.31
N TYR A 199 14.49 0.85 -13.67
CA TYR A 199 15.40 0.06 -12.85
C TYR A 199 15.64 0.67 -11.48
N LYS A 200 15.87 1.98 -11.39
CA LYS A 200 16.03 2.68 -10.10
C LYS A 200 14.80 2.58 -9.20
N LYS A 201 13.62 2.36 -9.78
CA LYS A 201 12.36 2.15 -9.05
C LYS A 201 12.07 0.68 -8.72
N GLY A 202 12.99 -0.24 -9.03
CA GLY A 202 12.84 -1.67 -8.73
C GLY A 202 11.77 -2.37 -9.57
N GLN A 203 11.33 -1.77 -10.67
CA GLN A 203 10.34 -2.37 -11.54
C GLN A 203 11.03 -3.23 -12.60
N LEU A 204 10.66 -4.50 -12.70
CA LEU A 204 11.10 -5.38 -13.78
C LEU A 204 10.27 -5.07 -15.03
N PHE A 205 10.94 -4.87 -16.17
CA PHE A 205 10.24 -4.84 -17.46
C PHE A 205 9.64 -6.24 -17.72
N PRO A 206 8.37 -6.35 -18.15
CA PRO A 206 7.86 -7.60 -18.67
C PRO A 206 8.70 -7.96 -19.91
N LEU A 207 9.52 -9.00 -19.78
CA LEU A 207 10.19 -9.62 -20.90
C LEU A 207 9.08 -10.32 -21.69
N GLY A 208 8.71 -9.75 -22.84
CA GLY A 208 7.86 -10.44 -23.80
C GLY A 208 8.56 -11.72 -24.24
N TYR A 209 7.90 -12.85 -24.06
CA TYR A 209 8.25 -14.12 -24.69
C TYR A 209 7.88 -14.09 -26.17
#